data_AF-A0AAU9WWG5-F1
#
_entry.id   AF-A0AAU9WWG5-F1
#
_cell.length_a   1.000
_cell.length_b   1.000
_cell.length_c   1.000
_cell.angle_alpha   90.00
_cell.angle_beta   90.00
_cell.angle_gamma   90.00
#
_symmetry.space_group_name_H-M   'P 1'
#
loop_
_entity.id
_entity.type
_entity.pdbx_description
1 polymer ?
#
loop_
_entity_poly.entity_id
_entity_poly.type
_entity_poly.pdbx_seq_one_letter_code
_entity_poly.pdbx_strand_id
1 'polypeptide(L)'
;QAAEHSYFLKEEFHYLNVTQVGKLTIFDMFHCAFACLQNNLCLSLNMATSHGTDGKLWCELLSSDKNGNTENYHKNTSSHHFSILRFPCSSSPCQNGGTCIPNFSSNTFDCLCKERFVGKFCEKTVKSCKEVYEANKSNVSKLVSLHLGSQPTTLLCHMGDFGCGDGGWTPVMKINGNKNTFHYDSGYWSNETEYNTAGGETGFDSQETKLPTYWNTSFSKICLGMKIGEQISFIVITMKASSLYSLIAEGKYRSTSLGRDTWKKLIGSEASLQHNCNTEGFNVICNRSVFSKARIGIVTNNQNHCRSCDSRIGFGTGGQPDDYNTCGNEASQTPDNGDKHIKAIGYILVH
;
A
#
# COMPACT_ATOMS: atom_id res chain seq x y z
N GLN A 1 -19.31 23.83 22.90
CA GLN A 1 -19.06 22.71 21.97
C GLN A 1 -18.59 21.44 22.67
N ALA A 2 -17.60 21.44 23.59
CA ALA A 2 -17.18 20.21 24.30
C ALA A 2 -18.24 19.61 25.29
N ALA A 3 -19.17 20.44 25.77
CA ALA A 3 -20.19 20.03 26.75
C ALA A 3 -21.35 19.19 26.16
N GLU A 4 -21.58 19.19 24.85
CA GLU A 4 -22.75 18.52 24.24
C GLU A 4 -22.60 16.99 24.12
N HIS A 5 -21.42 16.42 24.40
CA HIS A 5 -21.15 14.99 24.14
C HIS A 5 -20.34 14.28 25.24
N SER A 6 -20.40 14.77 26.48
CA SER A 6 -19.74 14.12 27.63
C SER A 6 -20.78 13.60 28.62
N TYR A 7 -20.66 12.34 29.03
CA TYR A 7 -21.51 11.73 30.07
C TYR A 7 -20.70 11.56 31.35
N PHE A 8 -21.36 11.78 32.48
CA PHE A 8 -20.78 11.52 33.80
C PHE A 8 -21.40 10.24 34.35
N LEU A 9 -20.57 9.22 34.56
CA LEU A 9 -20.99 8.04 35.32
C LEU A 9 -20.83 8.38 36.78
N LYS A 10 -21.94 8.34 37.54
CA LYS A 10 -21.92 8.56 38.98
C LYS A 10 -21.63 7.24 39.70
N GLU A 11 -20.58 7.20 40.50
CA GLU A 11 -20.35 6.15 41.47
C GLU A 11 -20.71 6.65 42.87
N GLU A 12 -21.86 6.18 43.36
CA GLU A 12 -22.38 6.63 44.64
C GLU A 12 -21.50 6.15 45.80
N PHE A 13 -21.31 7.01 46.79
CA PHE A 13 -20.52 6.75 47.98
C PHE A 13 -19.08 6.26 47.71
N HIS A 14 -18.39 6.92 46.79
CA HIS A 14 -16.99 6.64 46.47
C HIS A 14 -16.16 7.93 46.44
N TYR A 15 -14.86 7.75 46.67
CA TYR A 15 -13.85 8.80 46.60
C TYR A 15 -12.61 8.28 45.89
N LEU A 16 -12.06 9.09 45.00
CA LEU A 16 -10.76 8.83 44.37
C LEU A 16 -9.70 9.78 44.94
N ASN A 17 -8.70 9.24 45.64
CA ASN A 17 -7.60 10.03 46.20
C ASN A 17 -6.45 10.16 45.20
N VAL A 18 -6.52 11.16 44.33
CA VAL A 18 -5.48 11.51 43.34
C VAL A 18 -5.25 13.02 43.33
N THR A 19 -4.23 13.46 42.59
CA THR A 19 -3.90 14.88 42.46
C THR A 19 -5.10 15.70 42.02
N GLN A 20 -5.43 16.72 42.82
CA GLN A 20 -6.49 17.68 42.55
C GLN A 20 -5.95 18.77 41.65
N VAL A 21 -6.57 18.99 40.49
CA VAL A 21 -6.25 20.09 39.56
C VAL A 21 -7.11 21.32 39.81
N GLY A 22 -8.08 21.22 40.72
CA GLY A 22 -8.93 22.32 41.17
C GLY A 22 -9.89 21.88 42.26
N LYS A 23 -10.34 22.83 43.07
CA LYS A 23 -11.37 22.63 44.10
C LYS A 23 -12.34 23.80 44.05
N LEU A 24 -13.63 23.50 44.06
CA LEU A 24 -14.71 24.44 43.86
C LEU A 24 -15.78 24.25 44.93
N THR A 25 -16.48 25.33 45.24
CA THR A 25 -17.67 25.33 46.10
C THR A 25 -18.84 25.85 45.28
N ILE A 26 -19.78 24.98 44.94
CA ILE A 26 -20.77 25.12 43.86
C ILE A 26 -22.18 24.78 44.35
N PHE A 27 -23.21 25.26 43.66
CA PHE A 27 -24.61 25.03 44.06
C PHE A 27 -25.19 23.72 43.52
N ASP A 28 -24.71 23.28 42.36
CA ASP A 28 -25.19 22.07 41.70
C ASP A 28 -24.06 21.36 40.97
N MET A 29 -24.32 20.10 40.58
CA MET A 29 -23.35 19.26 39.89
C MET A 29 -22.90 19.83 38.54
N PHE A 30 -23.79 20.53 37.82
CA PHE A 30 -23.52 21.01 36.46
C PHE A 30 -22.39 22.03 36.45
N HIS A 31 -22.30 22.90 37.46
CA HIS A 31 -21.20 23.85 37.58
C HIS A 31 -19.84 23.15 37.69
N CYS A 32 -19.75 22.08 38.49
CA CYS A 32 -18.49 21.35 38.62
C CYS A 32 -18.15 20.57 37.36
N ALA A 33 -19.14 19.88 36.78
CA ALA A 33 -18.99 19.17 35.52
C ALA A 33 -18.48 20.10 34.41
N PHE A 34 -19.06 21.28 34.28
CA PHE A 34 -18.65 22.26 33.28
C PHE A 34 -17.24 22.81 33.54
N ALA A 35 -16.90 23.12 34.80
CA ALA A 35 -15.55 23.56 35.16
C ALA A 35 -14.49 22.50 34.83
N CYS A 36 -14.80 21.23 35.03
CA CYS A 36 -13.92 20.14 34.61
C CYS A 36 -13.79 20.02 33.09
N LEU A 37 -14.90 20.11 32.34
CA LEU A 37 -14.88 20.03 30.88
C LEU A 37 -14.11 21.19 30.23
N GLN A 38 -14.02 22.34 30.92
CA GLN A 38 -13.20 23.48 30.49
C GLN A 38 -11.73 23.37 30.92
N ASN A 39 -11.39 22.44 31.82
CA ASN A 39 -10.03 22.22 32.30
C ASN A 39 -9.44 20.97 31.64
N ASN A 40 -8.47 21.16 30.75
CA ASN A 40 -7.83 20.05 30.00
C ASN A 40 -7.10 19.03 30.90
N LEU A 41 -6.72 19.40 32.13
CA LEU A 41 -6.09 18.51 33.10
C LEU A 41 -7.11 17.72 33.93
N CYS A 42 -8.40 18.03 33.85
CA CYS A 42 -9.45 17.36 34.61
C CYS A 42 -9.99 16.13 33.85
N LEU A 43 -9.90 14.96 34.49
CA LEU A 43 -10.31 13.67 33.93
C LEU A 43 -11.46 13.00 34.69
N SER A 44 -11.67 13.32 35.97
CA SER A 44 -12.80 12.87 36.78
C SER A 44 -13.10 13.85 37.92
N LEU A 45 -14.16 13.61 38.69
CA LEU A 45 -14.58 14.48 39.80
C LEU A 45 -14.78 13.68 41.09
N ASN A 46 -14.53 14.31 42.24
CA ASN A 46 -15.21 13.95 43.48
C ASN A 46 -16.17 15.08 43.88
N MET A 47 -17.32 14.75 44.45
CA MET A 47 -18.31 15.74 44.90
C MET A 47 -18.94 15.33 46.22
N ALA A 48 -19.30 16.31 47.04
CA ALA A 48 -20.05 16.08 48.28
C ALA A 48 -21.38 15.35 48.02
N THR A 49 -21.78 14.48 48.95
CA THR A 49 -23.12 13.84 48.95
C THR A 49 -24.23 14.78 49.41
N SER A 50 -23.90 15.83 50.16
CA SER A 50 -24.86 16.78 50.75
C SER A 50 -24.29 18.19 50.85
N HIS A 51 -25.16 19.18 50.84
CA HIS A 51 -24.79 20.58 51.01
C HIS A 51 -24.16 20.84 52.39
N GLY A 52 -23.17 21.72 52.43
CA GLY A 52 -22.63 22.28 53.67
C GLY A 52 -23.60 23.27 54.33
N THR A 53 -23.17 23.82 55.47
CA THR A 53 -23.95 24.81 56.22
C THR A 53 -24.20 26.12 55.45
N ASP A 54 -23.40 26.40 54.43
CA ASP A 54 -23.52 27.53 53.52
C ASP A 54 -24.45 27.27 52.32
N GLY A 55 -25.08 26.08 52.27
CA GLY A 55 -25.95 25.67 51.18
C GLY A 55 -25.22 25.27 49.90
N LYS A 56 -23.90 25.06 49.94
CA LYS A 56 -23.11 24.68 48.75
C LYS A 56 -22.49 23.28 48.86
N LEU A 57 -22.18 22.68 47.73
CA LEU A 57 -21.45 21.43 47.59
C LEU A 57 -19.97 21.73 47.32
N TRP A 58 -19.07 20.99 47.95
CA TRP A 58 -17.68 20.98 47.50
C TRP A 58 -17.54 20.02 46.32
N CYS A 59 -16.64 20.36 45.40
CA CYS A 59 -16.26 19.50 44.29
C CYS A 59 -14.76 19.60 44.01
N GLU A 60 -14.15 18.48 43.68
CA GLU A 60 -12.72 18.35 43.38
C GLU A 60 -12.56 17.87 41.94
N LEU A 61 -11.76 18.59 41.17
CA LEU A 61 -11.37 18.27 39.81
C LEU A 61 -10.10 17.41 39.86
N LEU A 62 -10.12 16.24 39.25
CA LEU A 62 -9.06 15.24 39.44
C LEU A 62 -8.23 15.05 38.18
N SER A 63 -6.91 14.86 38.33
CA SER A 63 -5.98 14.65 37.21
C SER A 63 -6.00 13.24 36.61
N SER A 64 -6.83 12.34 37.14
CA SER A 64 -6.90 10.94 36.73
C SER A 64 -8.29 10.37 36.99
N ASP A 65 -8.51 9.09 36.70
CA ASP A 65 -9.77 8.37 36.88
C ASP A 65 -9.54 7.02 37.59
N LYS A 66 -10.60 6.39 38.09
CA LYS A 66 -10.57 5.15 38.87
C LYS A 66 -9.86 4.00 38.13
N ASN A 67 -9.97 3.95 36.80
CA ASN A 67 -9.37 2.89 35.98
C ASN A 67 -7.84 2.90 36.02
N GLY A 68 -7.21 4.04 36.29
CA GLY A 68 -5.75 4.16 36.43
C GLY A 68 -5.25 4.13 37.87
N ASN A 69 -6.14 4.10 38.87
CA ASN A 69 -5.80 4.31 40.28
C ASN A 69 -6.71 3.47 41.21
N THR A 70 -6.86 2.20 40.90
CA THR A 70 -7.74 1.29 41.65
C THR A 70 -7.39 1.19 43.13
N GLU A 71 -6.10 1.28 43.48
CA GLU A 71 -5.63 1.25 44.88
C GLU A 71 -6.05 2.48 45.69
N ASN A 72 -6.23 3.62 45.02
CA ASN A 72 -6.61 4.90 45.66
C ASN A 72 -8.11 5.18 45.58
N TYR A 73 -8.87 4.26 44.98
CA TYR A 73 -10.31 4.35 44.83
C TYR A 73 -11.02 3.54 45.91
N HIS A 74 -11.82 4.20 46.76
CA HIS A 74 -12.42 3.57 47.92
C HIS A 74 -13.83 4.09 48.22
N LYS A 75 -14.57 3.33 49.02
CA LYS A 75 -15.90 3.72 49.49
C LYS A 75 -15.79 4.91 50.44
N ASN A 76 -16.70 5.88 50.28
CA ASN A 76 -16.77 7.08 51.09
C ASN A 76 -18.23 7.56 51.17
N THR A 77 -18.82 7.60 52.36
CA THR A 77 -20.23 7.98 52.54
C THR A 77 -20.52 9.47 52.37
N SER A 78 -19.48 10.30 52.31
CA SER A 78 -19.56 11.76 52.22
C SER A 78 -19.28 12.29 50.82
N SER A 79 -18.98 11.41 49.85
CA SER A 79 -18.71 11.82 48.47
C SER A 79 -19.27 10.87 47.41
N HIS A 80 -19.45 11.40 46.22
CA HIS A 80 -19.68 10.69 44.99
C HIS A 80 -18.48 10.89 44.07
N HIS A 81 -18.07 9.82 43.40
CA HIS A 81 -17.10 9.92 42.32
C HIS A 81 -17.85 10.02 40.99
N PHE A 82 -17.27 10.76 40.03
CA PHE A 82 -17.81 10.84 38.69
C PHE A 82 -16.72 10.62 37.65
N SER A 83 -16.77 9.49 36.96
CA SER A 83 -15.96 9.25 35.76
C SER A 83 -16.54 9.99 34.55
N ILE A 84 -15.67 10.64 33.76
CA ILE A 84 -16.08 11.37 32.56
C ILE A 84 -15.90 10.48 31.35
N LEU A 85 -17.02 10.08 30.75
CA LEU A 85 -17.05 9.47 29.43
C LEU A 85 -17.13 10.58 28.37
N ARG A 86 -15.98 10.94 27.80
CA ARG A 86 -15.98 11.72 26.56
C ARG A 86 -16.37 10.77 25.43
N PHE A 87 -17.26 11.17 24.53
CA PHE A 87 -17.48 10.38 23.31
C PHE A 87 -16.37 10.70 22.32
N PRO A 88 -15.40 9.80 22.09
CA PRO A 88 -14.24 10.13 21.25
C PRO A 88 -14.61 10.37 19.78
N CYS A 89 -15.80 9.94 19.35
CA CYS A 89 -16.34 10.20 18.00
C CYS A 89 -17.19 11.47 17.87
N SER A 90 -17.45 12.20 18.96
CA SER A 90 -18.33 13.38 18.97
C SER A 90 -17.88 14.51 18.05
N SER A 91 -16.57 14.72 17.94
CA SER A 91 -15.97 15.71 17.05
C SER A 91 -15.97 15.29 15.57
N SER A 92 -16.55 14.14 15.23
CA SER A 92 -16.48 13.53 13.89
C SER A 92 -15.04 13.49 13.35
N PRO A 93 -14.10 12.88 14.08
CA PRO A 93 -12.66 13.00 13.77
C PRO A 93 -12.25 12.30 12.46
N CYS A 94 -13.05 11.36 11.96
CA CYS A 94 -12.77 10.65 10.71
C CYS A 94 -13.17 11.49 9.50
N GLN A 95 -12.21 11.82 8.66
CA GLN A 95 -12.38 12.59 7.44
C GLN A 95 -12.89 11.73 6.28
N ASN A 96 -13.22 12.39 5.17
CA ASN A 96 -13.59 11.74 3.90
C ASN A 96 -14.71 10.68 4.01
N GLY A 97 -15.62 10.88 4.97
CA GLY A 97 -16.74 9.98 5.23
C GLY A 97 -16.31 8.64 5.85
N GLY A 98 -15.18 8.59 6.54
CA GLY A 98 -14.80 7.45 7.38
C GLY A 98 -15.77 7.25 8.55
N THR A 99 -15.92 6.00 9.00
CA THR A 99 -16.78 5.65 10.13
C THR A 99 -15.95 5.63 11.42
N CYS A 100 -16.35 6.42 12.40
CA CYS A 100 -15.67 6.45 13.70
C CYS A 100 -16.19 5.33 14.61
N ILE A 101 -15.29 4.50 15.11
CA ILE A 101 -15.56 3.44 16.09
C ILE A 101 -15.00 3.89 17.43
N PRO A 102 -15.84 4.20 18.43
CA PRO A 102 -15.38 4.60 19.76
C PRO A 102 -14.87 3.40 20.56
N ASN A 103 -13.78 3.59 21.29
CA ASN A 103 -13.33 2.73 22.36
C ASN A 103 -13.52 3.45 23.70
N PHE A 104 -14.59 3.07 24.42
CA PHE A 104 -14.98 3.71 25.67
C PHE A 104 -14.02 3.42 26.83
N SER A 105 -13.34 2.26 26.82
CA SER A 105 -12.46 1.85 27.92
C SER A 105 -11.16 2.66 27.95
N SER A 106 -10.60 2.97 26.78
CA SER A 106 -9.39 3.78 26.65
C SER A 106 -9.68 5.25 26.33
N ASN A 107 -10.95 5.64 26.16
CA ASN A 107 -11.36 6.95 25.68
C ASN A 107 -10.67 7.33 24.34
N THR A 108 -10.49 6.33 23.46
CA THR A 108 -9.89 6.48 22.13
C THR A 108 -10.89 6.14 21.04
N PHE A 109 -10.52 6.29 19.78
CA PHE A 109 -11.32 5.88 18.64
C PHE A 109 -10.44 5.37 17.51
N ASP A 110 -11.05 4.58 16.63
CA ASP A 110 -10.48 4.16 15.37
C ASP A 110 -11.36 4.62 14.21
N CYS A 111 -10.75 4.94 13.08
CA CYS A 111 -11.48 5.30 11.87
C CYS A 111 -11.46 4.14 10.87
N LEU A 112 -12.64 3.64 10.50
CA LEU A 112 -12.80 2.79 9.33
C LEU A 112 -12.89 3.65 8.08
N CYS A 113 -11.85 3.60 7.26
CA CYS A 113 -11.78 4.39 6.04
C CYS A 113 -12.55 3.75 4.90
N LYS A 114 -13.15 4.59 4.05
CA LYS A 114 -13.65 4.16 2.74
C LYS A 114 -12.48 3.75 1.85
N GLU A 115 -12.75 2.93 0.84
CA GLU A 115 -11.72 2.24 0.05
C GLU A 115 -10.66 3.13 -0.62
N ARG A 116 -10.94 4.42 -0.80
CA ARG A 116 -10.03 5.40 -1.43
C ARG A 116 -9.14 6.15 -0.45
N PHE A 117 -9.31 5.92 0.85
CA PHE A 117 -8.65 6.69 1.89
C PHE A 117 -7.93 5.79 2.91
N VAL A 118 -6.84 6.32 3.46
CA VAL A 118 -6.02 5.71 4.49
C VAL A 118 -5.53 6.79 5.46
N GLY A 119 -4.83 6.38 6.51
CA GLY A 119 -4.39 7.24 7.59
C GLY A 119 -5.25 7.11 8.83
N LYS A 120 -4.78 7.68 9.94
CA LYS A 120 -5.42 7.54 11.25
C LYS A 120 -6.83 8.14 11.27
N PHE A 121 -7.03 9.19 10.47
CA PHE A 121 -8.29 9.92 10.36
C PHE A 121 -8.87 9.82 8.95
N CYS A 122 -8.42 8.86 8.13
CA CYS A 122 -8.81 8.74 6.72
C CYS A 122 -8.49 10.01 5.90
N GLU A 123 -7.46 10.75 6.30
CA GLU A 123 -7.08 12.04 5.75
C GLU A 123 -6.27 11.93 4.45
N LYS A 124 -5.71 10.75 4.16
CA LYS A 124 -4.85 10.52 2.99
C LYS A 124 -5.59 9.72 1.93
N THR A 125 -5.37 10.05 0.66
CA THR A 125 -5.79 9.21 -0.46
C THR A 125 -4.78 8.09 -0.72
N VAL A 126 -5.26 6.95 -1.19
CA VAL A 126 -4.39 5.82 -1.57
C VAL A 126 -3.70 6.07 -2.90
N LYS A 127 -2.39 5.84 -2.94
CA LYS A 127 -1.54 6.00 -4.14
C LYS A 127 -1.01 4.68 -4.67
N SER A 128 -1.13 3.60 -3.90
CA SER A 128 -0.67 2.27 -4.30
C SER A 128 -1.53 1.17 -3.66
N CYS A 129 -1.47 -0.02 -4.25
CA CYS A 129 -2.09 -1.23 -3.70
C CYS A 129 -1.42 -1.69 -2.41
N LYS A 130 -0.13 -1.38 -2.23
CA LYS A 130 0.59 -1.64 -1.00
C LYS A 130 -0.04 -0.91 0.19
N GLU A 131 -0.37 0.38 0.04
CA GLU A 131 -1.04 1.15 1.10
C GLU A 131 -2.41 0.55 1.45
N VAL A 132 -3.17 0.10 0.44
CA VAL A 132 -4.47 -0.55 0.64
C VAL A 132 -4.32 -1.87 1.39
N TYR A 133 -3.31 -2.66 1.05
CA TYR A 133 -3.00 -3.93 1.71
C TYR A 133 -2.58 -3.70 3.16
N GLU A 134 -1.71 -2.73 3.42
CA GLU A 134 -1.25 -2.40 4.77
C GLU A 134 -2.38 -1.90 5.66
N ALA A 135 -3.34 -1.15 5.11
CA ALA A 135 -4.49 -0.62 5.84
C ALA A 135 -5.53 -1.70 6.18
N ASN A 136 -5.80 -2.64 5.27
CA ASN A 136 -6.90 -3.61 5.43
C ASN A 136 -6.45 -5.02 5.83
N LYS A 137 -5.16 -5.35 5.65
CA LYS A 137 -4.58 -6.69 5.87
C LYS A 137 -5.40 -7.82 5.23
N SER A 138 -5.94 -7.55 4.04
CA SER A 138 -6.78 -8.48 3.29
C SER A 138 -6.04 -9.01 2.08
N ASN A 139 -6.11 -10.33 1.89
CA ASN A 139 -5.51 -11.04 0.76
C ASN A 139 -6.48 -11.14 -0.44
N VAL A 140 -7.62 -10.45 -0.38
CA VAL A 140 -8.61 -10.47 -1.46
C VAL A 140 -8.28 -9.40 -2.49
N SER A 141 -7.91 -9.83 -3.70
CA SER A 141 -7.69 -8.94 -4.84
C SER A 141 -8.99 -8.22 -5.19
N LYS A 142 -8.93 -6.90 -5.40
CA LYS A 142 -10.11 -6.07 -5.62
C LYS A 142 -9.81 -4.82 -6.45
N LEU A 143 -10.84 -4.27 -7.07
CA LEU A 143 -10.76 -2.99 -7.75
C LEU A 143 -10.56 -1.86 -6.74
N VAL A 144 -9.60 -0.97 -7.01
CA VAL A 144 -9.32 0.20 -6.19
C VAL A 144 -9.11 1.40 -7.10
N SER A 145 -9.71 2.54 -6.75
CA SER A 145 -9.42 3.83 -7.40
C SER A 145 -8.25 4.52 -6.68
N LEU A 146 -7.07 4.49 -7.28
CA LEU A 146 -5.86 5.17 -6.79
C LEU A 146 -5.87 6.63 -7.23
N HIS A 147 -5.40 7.54 -6.36
CA HIS A 147 -5.30 8.95 -6.69
C HIS A 147 -3.90 9.30 -7.19
N LEU A 148 -3.72 9.25 -8.52
CA LEU A 148 -2.43 9.40 -9.21
C LEU A 148 -2.44 10.70 -10.01
N GLY A 149 -2.10 11.82 -9.36
CA GLY A 149 -2.17 13.15 -9.97
C GLY A 149 -3.60 13.73 -9.91
N SER A 150 -4.08 14.31 -11.02
CA SER A 150 -5.33 15.08 -11.03
C SER A 150 -6.60 14.23 -11.11
N GLN A 151 -6.53 13.00 -11.65
CA GLN A 151 -7.70 12.12 -11.82
C GLN A 151 -7.46 10.76 -11.15
N PRO A 152 -8.48 10.16 -10.51
CA PRO A 152 -8.38 8.81 -9.98
C PRO A 152 -8.27 7.77 -11.10
N THR A 153 -7.41 6.77 -10.92
CA THR A 153 -7.29 5.60 -11.80
C THR A 153 -7.82 4.37 -11.09
N THR A 154 -8.84 3.71 -11.66
CA THR A 154 -9.33 2.43 -11.16
C THR A 154 -8.52 1.28 -11.76
N LEU A 155 -8.08 0.34 -10.92
CA LEU A 155 -7.34 -0.85 -11.34
C LEU A 155 -7.56 -2.00 -10.36
N LEU A 156 -7.26 -3.23 -10.80
CA LEU A 156 -7.29 -4.41 -9.96
C LEU A 156 -5.99 -4.51 -9.15
N CYS A 157 -6.09 -4.28 -7.85
CA CYS A 157 -4.98 -4.56 -6.94
C CYS A 157 -4.87 -6.06 -6.70
N HIS A 158 -3.68 -6.61 -6.95
CA HIS A 158 -3.39 -8.01 -6.65
C HIS A 158 -2.89 -8.13 -5.21
N MET A 159 -3.68 -8.79 -4.36
CA MET A 159 -3.42 -8.88 -2.92
C MET A 159 -3.02 -10.30 -2.52
N GLY A 160 -2.15 -10.40 -1.52
CA GLY A 160 -1.63 -11.68 -1.00
C GLY A 160 -0.51 -12.26 -1.87
N ASP A 161 -0.08 -13.47 -1.53
CA ASP A 161 0.97 -14.17 -2.26
C ASP A 161 0.40 -15.03 -3.40
N PHE A 162 0.56 -14.55 -4.64
CA PHE A 162 0.23 -15.27 -5.87
C PHE A 162 1.48 -15.73 -6.65
N GLY A 163 2.65 -15.75 -6.01
CA GLY A 163 3.94 -16.09 -6.63
C GLY A 163 4.95 -14.94 -6.69
N CYS A 164 4.55 -13.74 -6.27
CA CYS A 164 5.44 -12.59 -6.12
C CYS A 164 5.75 -12.23 -4.66
N GLY A 165 5.23 -13.00 -3.71
CA GLY A 165 5.35 -12.72 -2.28
C GLY A 165 4.16 -11.94 -1.74
N ASP A 166 3.93 -12.08 -0.45
CA ASP A 166 2.80 -11.48 0.25
C ASP A 166 2.83 -9.95 0.21
N GLY A 167 1.68 -9.33 -0.06
CA GLY A 167 1.55 -7.88 -0.15
C GLY A 167 0.45 -7.40 -1.10
N GLY A 168 0.33 -6.09 -1.23
CA GLY A 168 -0.45 -5.45 -2.28
C GLY A 168 0.43 -5.07 -3.46
N TRP A 169 0.13 -5.61 -4.64
CA TRP A 169 0.87 -5.40 -5.88
C TRP A 169 0.08 -4.51 -6.83
N THR A 170 0.71 -3.41 -7.27
CA THR A 170 0.11 -2.42 -8.17
C THR A 170 0.47 -2.75 -9.62
N PRO A 171 -0.50 -3.06 -10.50
CA PRO A 171 -0.23 -3.27 -11.91
C PRO A 171 0.25 -1.97 -12.56
N VAL A 172 1.23 -2.07 -13.45
CA VAL A 172 1.75 -0.92 -14.21
C VAL A 172 1.61 -1.09 -15.72
N MET A 173 1.79 -2.31 -16.22
CA MET A 173 1.78 -2.59 -17.65
C MET A 173 1.45 -4.05 -17.93
N LYS A 174 0.70 -4.30 -19.01
CA LYS A 174 0.50 -5.62 -19.61
C LYS A 174 0.92 -5.57 -21.08
N ILE A 175 1.71 -6.54 -21.51
CA ILE A 175 2.32 -6.58 -22.84
C ILE A 175 1.89 -7.86 -23.54
N ASN A 176 1.43 -7.76 -24.78
CA ASN A 176 1.15 -8.95 -25.57
C ASN A 176 2.30 -9.18 -26.54
N GLY A 177 3.04 -10.28 -26.37
CA GLY A 177 4.20 -10.62 -27.20
C GLY A 177 3.91 -10.77 -28.69
N ASN A 178 2.64 -10.89 -29.09
CA ASN A 178 2.19 -10.93 -30.48
C ASN A 178 1.90 -9.54 -31.07
N LYS A 179 2.01 -8.47 -30.28
CA LYS A 179 1.73 -7.08 -30.69
C LYS A 179 2.98 -6.23 -30.58
N ASN A 180 3.07 -5.23 -31.44
CA ASN A 180 4.20 -4.30 -31.47
C ASN A 180 4.02 -3.08 -30.57
N THR A 181 2.89 -2.95 -29.87
CA THR A 181 2.54 -1.78 -29.04
C THR A 181 3.66 -1.39 -28.08
N PHE A 182 4.22 -2.38 -27.37
CA PHE A 182 5.29 -2.19 -26.41
C PHE A 182 6.62 -2.78 -26.87
N HIS A 183 6.87 -2.81 -28.19
CA HIS A 183 8.20 -3.13 -28.74
C HIS A 183 9.31 -2.31 -28.04
N TYR A 184 10.55 -2.82 -28.00
CA TYR A 184 11.68 -2.15 -27.33
C TYR A 184 11.78 -0.66 -27.69
N ASP A 185 11.65 -0.33 -28.98
CA ASP A 185 11.79 1.05 -29.48
C ASP A 185 10.50 1.90 -29.34
N SER A 186 9.45 1.36 -28.73
CA SER A 186 8.18 2.08 -28.54
C SER A 186 8.34 3.29 -27.62
N GLY A 187 7.77 4.43 -28.04
CA GLY A 187 7.73 5.65 -27.23
C GLY A 187 6.94 5.50 -25.93
N TYR A 188 6.10 4.46 -25.81
CA TYR A 188 5.38 4.18 -24.56
C TYR A 188 6.30 3.91 -23.38
N TRP A 189 7.55 3.49 -23.60
CA TRP A 189 8.53 3.29 -22.53
C TRP A 189 9.08 4.60 -21.94
N SER A 190 9.06 5.68 -22.72
CA SER A 190 9.69 6.97 -22.38
C SER A 190 8.70 8.14 -22.34
N ASN A 191 7.40 7.90 -22.44
CA ASN A 191 6.36 8.92 -22.28
C ASN A 191 5.46 8.64 -21.06
N GLU A 192 4.67 9.64 -20.67
CA GLU A 192 3.63 9.55 -19.63
C GLU A 192 2.23 9.39 -20.25
N THR A 193 2.15 8.74 -21.41
CA THR A 193 0.88 8.50 -22.11
C THR A 193 0.31 7.15 -21.68
N GLU A 194 -0.98 7.15 -21.32
CA GLU A 194 -1.75 5.96 -20.99
C GLU A 194 -2.05 5.12 -22.24
N TYR A 195 -2.29 3.82 -22.05
CA TYR A 195 -2.78 2.94 -23.11
C TYR A 195 -3.78 1.93 -22.53
N ASN A 196 -4.99 1.89 -23.10
CA ASN A 196 -6.05 0.94 -22.72
C ASN A 196 -6.20 0.76 -21.19
N THR A 197 -6.59 1.82 -20.49
CA THR A 197 -6.70 1.82 -19.02
C THR A 197 -7.71 0.81 -18.47
N ALA A 198 -8.76 0.49 -19.24
CA ALA A 198 -9.71 -0.57 -18.89
C ALA A 198 -9.02 -1.95 -18.72
N GLY A 199 -7.90 -2.19 -19.41
CA GLY A 199 -7.09 -3.38 -19.21
C GLY A 199 -6.42 -3.46 -17.84
N GLY A 200 -6.39 -2.37 -17.06
CA GLY A 200 -5.92 -2.37 -15.67
C GLY A 200 -6.95 -2.87 -14.67
N GLU A 201 -8.23 -2.97 -15.06
CA GLU A 201 -9.34 -3.39 -14.18
C GLU A 201 -9.53 -4.91 -14.15
N THR A 202 -8.76 -5.64 -14.95
CA THR A 202 -8.82 -7.09 -15.06
C THR A 202 -7.54 -7.75 -14.56
N GLY A 203 -7.62 -9.03 -14.18
CA GLY A 203 -6.48 -9.82 -13.71
C GLY A 203 -5.50 -10.22 -14.82
N PHE A 204 -4.98 -11.44 -14.75
CA PHE A 204 -3.99 -11.93 -15.71
C PHE A 204 -4.63 -12.40 -17.05
N ASP A 205 -5.26 -11.46 -17.75
CA ASP A 205 -5.85 -11.61 -19.08
C ASP A 205 -4.87 -11.22 -20.21
N SER A 206 -5.33 -11.17 -21.46
CA SER A 206 -4.50 -10.89 -22.64
C SER A 206 -4.61 -9.45 -23.15
N GLN A 207 -5.27 -8.56 -22.41
CA GLN A 207 -5.47 -7.18 -22.82
C GLN A 207 -4.23 -6.35 -22.46
N GLU A 208 -3.63 -5.72 -23.45
CA GLU A 208 -2.51 -4.81 -23.25
C GLU A 208 -2.95 -3.59 -22.45
N THR A 209 -2.10 -3.08 -21.56
CA THR A 209 -2.39 -1.84 -20.82
C THR A 209 -1.10 -1.15 -20.42
N LYS A 210 -1.16 0.18 -20.30
CA LYS A 210 -0.17 1.01 -19.63
C LYS A 210 -0.91 2.03 -18.77
N LEU A 211 -0.68 1.96 -17.47
CA LEU A 211 -1.39 2.74 -16.47
C LEU A 211 -0.53 3.90 -15.95
N PRO A 212 -1.15 4.96 -15.39
CA PRO A 212 -0.44 6.05 -14.71
C PRO A 212 0.49 5.60 -13.58
N THR A 213 0.23 4.43 -13.00
CA THR A 213 1.12 3.79 -12.01
C THR A 213 2.53 3.52 -12.57
N TYR A 214 2.70 3.44 -13.90
CA TYR A 214 4.01 3.33 -14.54
C TYR A 214 4.96 4.50 -14.21
N TRP A 215 4.42 5.73 -14.10
CA TRP A 215 5.20 6.94 -13.79
C TRP A 215 4.93 7.56 -12.42
N ASN A 216 3.79 7.24 -11.77
CA ASN A 216 3.37 7.84 -10.51
C ASN A 216 3.48 6.94 -9.26
N THR A 217 3.97 5.70 -9.38
CA THR A 217 4.06 4.77 -8.25
C THR A 217 5.50 4.44 -7.89
N SER A 218 5.92 4.83 -6.69
CA SER A 218 7.21 4.42 -6.13
C SER A 218 7.15 2.98 -5.61
N PHE A 219 8.28 2.28 -5.65
CA PHE A 219 8.34 0.88 -5.26
C PHE A 219 9.73 0.47 -4.78
N SER A 220 9.76 -0.73 -4.19
CA SER A 220 10.94 -1.44 -3.70
C SER A 220 11.12 -2.81 -4.35
N LYS A 221 10.07 -3.35 -4.96
CA LYS A 221 10.09 -4.62 -5.70
C LYS A 221 9.29 -4.50 -6.99
N ILE A 222 9.70 -5.26 -8.00
CA ILE A 222 8.99 -5.44 -9.27
C ILE A 222 8.66 -6.92 -9.40
N CYS A 223 7.40 -7.22 -9.66
CA CYS A 223 6.88 -8.54 -9.98
C CYS A 223 6.71 -8.63 -11.50
N LEU A 224 7.42 -9.57 -12.10
CA LEU A 224 7.35 -9.86 -13.53
C LEU A 224 6.64 -11.18 -13.72
N GLY A 225 5.57 -11.19 -14.50
CA GLY A 225 4.81 -12.39 -14.82
C GLY A 225 4.78 -12.65 -16.32
N MET A 226 4.83 -13.90 -16.74
CA MET A 226 4.56 -14.30 -18.12
C MET A 226 3.51 -15.39 -18.16
N LYS A 227 2.50 -15.21 -19.02
CA LYS A 227 1.47 -16.21 -19.32
C LYS A 227 1.68 -16.81 -20.70
N ILE A 228 1.78 -18.14 -20.74
CA ILE A 228 1.91 -18.95 -21.96
C ILE A 228 0.83 -20.02 -21.90
N GLY A 229 -0.16 -19.93 -22.79
CA GLY A 229 -1.38 -20.72 -22.68
C GLY A 229 -2.11 -20.40 -21.37
N GLU A 230 -2.34 -21.43 -20.55
CA GLU A 230 -2.99 -21.30 -19.23
C GLU A 230 -1.99 -21.10 -18.08
N GLN A 231 -0.71 -21.40 -18.30
CA GLN A 231 0.31 -21.33 -17.27
C GLN A 231 0.80 -19.89 -17.09
N ILE A 232 0.93 -19.46 -15.84
CA ILE A 232 1.51 -18.17 -15.47
C ILE A 232 2.65 -18.40 -14.49
N SER A 233 3.81 -17.83 -14.80
CA SER A 233 5.00 -17.89 -13.95
C SER A 233 5.44 -16.49 -13.57
N PHE A 234 5.97 -16.36 -12.35
CA PHE A 234 6.39 -15.08 -11.79
C PHE A 234 7.83 -15.11 -11.29
N ILE A 235 8.50 -13.95 -11.38
CA ILE A 235 9.77 -13.66 -10.71
C ILE A 235 9.72 -12.27 -10.10
N VAL A 236 10.60 -12.03 -9.12
CA VAL A 236 10.65 -10.76 -8.39
C VAL A 236 12.05 -10.15 -8.48
N ILE A 237 12.11 -8.87 -8.82
CA ILE A 237 13.32 -8.04 -8.76
C ILE A 237 13.21 -7.13 -7.54
N THR A 238 14.20 -7.16 -6.65
CA THR A 238 14.32 -6.16 -5.60
C THR A 238 15.06 -4.95 -6.15
N MET A 239 14.34 -3.83 -6.30
CA MET A 239 14.86 -2.59 -6.88
C MET A 239 14.03 -1.42 -6.35
N LYS A 240 14.69 -0.38 -5.84
CA LYS A 240 14.03 0.83 -5.36
C LYS A 240 14.06 1.93 -6.41
N ALA A 241 12.90 2.49 -6.74
CA ALA A 241 12.79 3.61 -7.66
C ALA A 241 11.56 4.48 -7.34
N SER A 242 11.54 5.72 -7.86
CA SER A 242 10.37 6.60 -7.76
C SER A 242 9.24 6.17 -8.70
N SER A 243 9.56 5.49 -9.80
CA SER A 243 8.62 4.89 -10.74
C SER A 243 9.33 4.01 -11.77
N LEU A 244 8.58 3.21 -12.54
CA LEU A 244 9.18 2.36 -13.57
C LEU A 244 9.67 3.22 -14.75
N TYR A 245 8.94 4.31 -15.04
CA TYR A 245 9.37 5.38 -15.93
C TYR A 245 10.78 5.88 -15.58
N SER A 246 11.06 6.20 -14.31
CA SER A 246 12.38 6.71 -13.90
C SER A 246 13.53 5.71 -14.08
N LEU A 247 13.24 4.41 -14.12
CA LEU A 247 14.24 3.38 -14.40
C LEU A 247 14.50 3.21 -15.90
N ILE A 248 13.46 3.32 -16.72
CA ILE A 248 13.49 2.89 -18.12
C ILE A 248 13.63 4.06 -19.11
N ALA A 249 12.94 5.18 -18.88
CA ALA A 249 12.71 6.22 -19.89
C ALA A 249 13.99 6.83 -20.47
N GLU A 250 15.04 6.97 -19.66
CA GLU A 250 16.35 7.50 -20.08
C GLU A 250 17.11 6.60 -21.06
N GLY A 251 16.69 5.34 -21.22
CA GLY A 251 17.39 4.36 -22.06
C GLY A 251 18.73 3.89 -21.49
N LYS A 252 19.09 4.30 -20.27
CA LYS A 252 20.33 3.88 -19.61
C LYS A 252 20.24 2.43 -19.14
N TYR A 253 21.26 1.63 -19.45
CA TYR A 253 21.39 0.28 -18.94
C TYR A 253 21.55 0.27 -17.41
N ARG A 254 20.83 -0.63 -16.75
CA ARG A 254 20.93 -0.87 -15.30
C ARG A 254 20.90 -2.37 -15.04
N SER A 255 21.95 -2.92 -14.45
CA SER A 255 22.08 -4.36 -14.22
C SER A 255 21.13 -4.88 -13.13
N THR A 256 20.69 -6.13 -13.26
CA THR A 256 20.13 -6.94 -12.17
C THR A 256 21.07 -8.11 -11.82
N SER A 257 20.70 -8.87 -10.78
CA SER A 257 21.48 -10.03 -10.33
C SER A 257 20.57 -11.25 -10.07
N LEU A 258 19.56 -11.47 -10.91
CA LEU A 258 18.62 -12.58 -10.75
C LEU A 258 19.22 -13.92 -11.16
N GLY A 259 20.13 -13.90 -12.13
CA GLY A 259 20.69 -15.07 -12.76
C GLY A 259 19.78 -15.70 -13.82
N ARG A 260 20.43 -16.40 -14.75
CA ARG A 260 19.82 -17.06 -15.91
C ARG A 260 18.63 -17.95 -15.55
N ASP A 261 18.80 -18.81 -14.56
CA ASP A 261 17.77 -19.80 -14.19
C ASP A 261 16.50 -19.11 -13.69
N THR A 262 16.63 -17.97 -13.00
CA THR A 262 15.49 -17.17 -12.57
C THR A 262 14.73 -16.63 -13.79
N TRP A 263 15.40 -16.07 -14.80
CA TRP A 263 14.74 -15.64 -16.03
C TRP A 263 14.04 -16.78 -16.76
N LYS A 264 14.66 -17.98 -16.81
CA LYS A 264 14.05 -19.17 -17.43
C LYS A 264 12.75 -19.62 -16.73
N LYS A 265 12.58 -19.36 -15.42
CA LYS A 265 11.33 -19.69 -14.69
C LYS A 265 10.10 -19.03 -15.29
N LEU A 266 10.22 -17.84 -15.90
CA LEU A 266 9.11 -17.15 -16.56
C LEU A 266 8.53 -17.97 -17.73
N ILE A 267 9.34 -18.79 -18.38
CA ILE A 267 8.96 -19.57 -19.56
C ILE A 267 8.66 -21.03 -19.17
N GLY A 268 9.32 -21.56 -18.14
CA GLY A 268 9.14 -22.93 -17.66
C GLY A 268 10.08 -23.93 -18.34
N SER A 269 9.62 -25.17 -18.53
CA SER A 269 10.44 -26.25 -19.11
C SER A 269 10.89 -25.97 -20.55
N GLU A 270 10.14 -25.15 -21.29
CA GLU A 270 10.42 -24.80 -22.68
C GLU A 270 11.45 -23.67 -22.82
N ALA A 271 11.93 -23.09 -21.70
CA ALA A 271 12.88 -21.99 -21.71
C ALA A 271 14.19 -22.38 -22.40
N SER A 272 14.66 -21.53 -23.30
CA SER A 272 15.91 -21.73 -24.04
C SER A 272 16.70 -20.43 -24.13
N LEU A 273 18.01 -20.50 -23.95
CA LEU A 273 18.91 -19.36 -24.11
C LEU A 273 20.26 -19.86 -24.64
N GLN A 274 21.02 -19.01 -25.35
CA GLN A 274 22.41 -19.33 -25.68
C GLN A 274 23.31 -19.25 -24.44
N HIS A 275 24.51 -19.84 -24.48
CA HIS A 275 25.23 -20.27 -23.27
C HIS A 275 25.96 -19.14 -22.51
N ASN A 276 26.28 -18.03 -23.19
CA ASN A 276 27.19 -16.98 -22.71
C ASN A 276 26.53 -15.58 -22.71
N CYS A 277 27.33 -14.54 -22.43
CA CYS A 277 26.98 -13.13 -22.22
C CYS A 277 26.13 -12.84 -20.96
N ASN A 278 24.96 -13.48 -20.81
CA ASN A 278 24.07 -13.36 -19.65
C ASN A 278 23.87 -11.91 -19.14
N THR A 279 23.76 -10.93 -20.03
CA THR A 279 23.51 -9.54 -19.61
C THR A 279 22.04 -9.38 -19.26
N GLU A 280 21.76 -9.03 -18.01
CA GLU A 280 20.40 -8.90 -17.48
C GLU A 280 20.14 -7.52 -16.86
N GLY A 281 18.89 -7.09 -16.89
CA GLY A 281 18.41 -5.90 -16.20
C GLY A 281 17.50 -5.04 -17.05
N PHE A 282 17.70 -3.72 -16.97
CA PHE A 282 16.88 -2.72 -17.65
C PHE A 282 17.62 -2.12 -18.84
N ASN A 283 16.90 -1.85 -19.93
CA ASN A 283 17.43 -1.31 -21.19
C ASN A 283 18.65 -2.12 -21.68
N VAL A 284 18.49 -3.44 -21.67
CA VAL A 284 19.52 -4.38 -22.10
C VAL A 284 19.59 -4.37 -23.62
N ILE A 285 20.79 -4.12 -24.13
CA ILE A 285 21.08 -4.08 -25.56
C ILE A 285 22.45 -4.70 -25.78
N CYS A 286 22.57 -5.59 -26.78
CA CYS A 286 23.88 -6.01 -27.26
C CYS A 286 24.48 -4.94 -28.18
N ASN A 287 25.78 -5.03 -28.48
CA ASN A 287 26.58 -3.95 -29.10
C ASN A 287 25.93 -3.22 -30.31
N ARG A 288 25.04 -3.87 -31.08
CA ARG A 288 24.25 -3.21 -32.15
C ARG A 288 22.75 -3.36 -31.91
N SER A 289 21.99 -2.33 -32.31
CA SER A 289 20.52 -2.26 -32.15
C SER A 289 19.72 -3.32 -32.91
N VAL A 290 20.36 -4.02 -33.85
CA VAL A 290 19.77 -5.13 -34.62
C VAL A 290 19.73 -6.45 -33.83
N PHE A 291 20.56 -6.59 -32.81
CA PHE A 291 20.63 -7.80 -31.99
C PHE A 291 19.59 -7.78 -30.88
N SER A 292 19.41 -8.93 -30.24
CA SER A 292 18.49 -9.09 -29.11
C SER A 292 18.65 -7.97 -28.07
N LYS A 293 17.49 -7.40 -27.69
CA LYS A 293 17.36 -6.30 -26.75
C LYS A 293 16.07 -6.45 -25.92
N ALA A 294 16.07 -5.91 -24.71
CA ALA A 294 14.96 -5.98 -23.77
C ALA A 294 14.89 -4.75 -22.87
N ARG A 295 13.70 -4.18 -22.68
CA ARG A 295 13.51 -3.10 -21.69
C ARG A 295 13.64 -3.61 -20.27
N ILE A 296 13.17 -4.83 -20.01
CA ILE A 296 13.41 -5.58 -18.79
C ILE A 296 13.65 -7.03 -19.20
N GLY A 297 14.84 -7.58 -19.00
CA GLY A 297 15.13 -8.93 -19.47
C GLY A 297 16.58 -9.36 -19.37
N ILE A 298 16.87 -10.50 -19.98
CA ILE A 298 18.20 -11.05 -20.20
C ILE A 298 18.45 -11.26 -21.69
N VAL A 299 19.67 -10.96 -22.15
CA VAL A 299 20.16 -11.28 -23.49
C VAL A 299 21.40 -12.16 -23.38
N THR A 300 21.52 -13.11 -24.31
CA THR A 300 22.57 -14.13 -24.31
C THR A 300 23.04 -14.40 -25.73
N ASN A 301 24.22 -15.01 -25.85
CA ASN A 301 24.78 -15.47 -27.12
C ASN A 301 25.74 -16.64 -26.91
N ASN A 302 26.30 -17.20 -27.98
CA ASN A 302 27.25 -18.31 -27.88
C ASN A 302 28.68 -17.88 -27.58
N GLN A 303 29.05 -16.63 -27.83
CA GLN A 303 30.41 -16.15 -27.63
C GLN A 303 30.59 -15.56 -26.23
N ASN A 304 31.81 -15.56 -25.69
CA ASN A 304 32.11 -14.95 -24.38
C ASN A 304 31.98 -13.41 -24.34
N HIS A 305 31.41 -12.78 -25.38
CA HIS A 305 31.25 -11.35 -25.52
C HIS A 305 29.79 -10.98 -25.87
N CYS A 306 29.25 -9.87 -25.36
CA CYS A 306 27.86 -9.44 -25.64
C CYS A 306 27.69 -8.60 -26.93
N ARG A 307 28.24 -9.08 -28.05
CA ARG A 307 28.32 -8.28 -29.30
C ARG A 307 27.27 -8.64 -30.35
N SER A 308 26.83 -9.90 -30.37
CA SER A 308 25.93 -10.49 -31.37
C SER A 308 25.03 -11.45 -30.64
N CYS A 309 23.97 -10.90 -30.02
CA CYS A 309 23.07 -11.68 -29.20
C CYS A 309 21.84 -12.08 -30.00
N ASP A 310 21.56 -13.37 -29.95
CA ASP A 310 20.57 -14.03 -30.79
C ASP A 310 19.56 -14.82 -29.91
N SER A 311 19.58 -14.53 -28.61
CA SER A 311 18.71 -15.14 -27.60
C SER A 311 18.39 -14.17 -26.48
N ARG A 312 17.13 -14.18 -26.02
CA ARG A 312 16.62 -13.31 -24.95
C ARG A 312 15.38 -13.89 -24.27
N ILE A 313 15.17 -13.47 -23.03
CA ILE A 313 13.89 -13.55 -22.33
C ILE A 313 13.58 -12.17 -21.77
N GLY A 314 12.37 -11.65 -21.97
CA GLY A 314 12.03 -10.36 -21.36
C GLY A 314 10.72 -9.72 -21.79
N PHE A 315 10.62 -8.44 -21.43
CA PHE A 315 9.50 -7.54 -21.62
C PHE A 315 9.97 -6.34 -22.43
N GLY A 316 9.16 -5.91 -23.39
CA GLY A 316 9.55 -4.86 -24.32
C GLY A 316 10.78 -5.24 -25.10
N THR A 317 10.72 -6.38 -25.76
CA THR A 317 11.85 -6.95 -26.50
C THR A 317 11.81 -6.62 -27.98
N GLY A 318 12.91 -6.92 -28.67
CA GLY A 318 13.07 -6.77 -30.13
C GLY A 318 14.43 -7.29 -30.59
N GLY A 319 14.75 -7.07 -31.86
CA GLY A 319 15.96 -7.52 -32.53
C GLY A 319 15.94 -9.01 -32.90
N GLN A 320 17.04 -9.47 -33.50
CA GLN A 320 17.20 -10.87 -33.93
C GLN A 320 16.99 -11.87 -32.78
N PRO A 321 16.41 -13.05 -33.05
CA PRO A 321 16.00 -13.58 -34.35
C PRO A 321 14.63 -13.09 -34.86
N ASP A 322 13.63 -12.85 -33.99
CA ASP A 322 12.33 -12.26 -34.36
C ASP A 322 12.18 -10.86 -33.74
N ASP A 323 12.20 -9.79 -34.54
CA ASP A 323 12.02 -8.40 -34.05
C ASP A 323 10.59 -8.16 -33.50
N TYR A 324 9.61 -8.98 -33.90
CA TYR A 324 8.20 -8.81 -33.54
C TYR A 324 7.78 -9.57 -32.28
N ASN A 325 8.67 -10.34 -31.66
CA ASN A 325 8.41 -10.88 -30.32
C ASN A 325 8.75 -9.80 -29.28
N THR A 326 7.72 -9.15 -28.73
CA THR A 326 7.85 -8.06 -27.75
C THR A 326 7.80 -8.52 -26.29
N CYS A 327 7.42 -9.78 -26.03
CA CYS A 327 7.44 -10.38 -24.71
C CYS A 327 7.44 -11.90 -24.80
N GLY A 328 8.40 -12.53 -24.13
CA GLY A 328 8.56 -13.99 -24.10
C GLY A 328 10.01 -14.39 -24.27
N ASN A 329 10.26 -15.49 -25.00
CA ASN A 329 11.57 -16.08 -25.21
C ASN A 329 11.87 -16.24 -26.69
N GLU A 330 12.99 -15.67 -27.11
CA GLU A 330 13.61 -15.95 -28.40
C GLU A 330 14.95 -16.63 -28.16
N ALA A 331 15.21 -17.73 -28.85
CA ALA A 331 16.51 -18.37 -28.82
C ALA A 331 16.78 -19.06 -30.16
N SER A 332 17.96 -18.80 -30.71
CA SER A 332 18.42 -19.38 -31.96
C SER A 332 19.91 -19.67 -31.89
N GLN A 333 20.44 -20.35 -32.91
CA GLN A 333 21.88 -20.63 -33.04
C GLN A 333 22.38 -21.46 -31.84
N THR A 334 22.01 -22.73 -31.77
CA THR A 334 22.48 -23.70 -30.74
C THR A 334 22.28 -23.27 -29.26
N PRO A 335 21.05 -22.87 -28.86
CA PRO A 335 20.76 -22.58 -27.46
C PRO A 335 20.61 -23.88 -26.63
N ASP A 336 20.55 -23.73 -25.31
CA ASP A 336 20.60 -24.85 -24.34
C ASP A 336 19.38 -25.79 -24.35
N ASN A 337 18.27 -25.40 -25.00
CA ASN A 337 17.06 -26.22 -25.12
C ASN A 337 16.41 -26.11 -26.52
N GLY A 338 17.26 -26.06 -27.55
CA GLY A 338 16.84 -25.92 -28.95
C GLY A 338 16.22 -24.56 -29.29
N ASP A 339 16.01 -24.31 -30.57
CA ASP A 339 15.49 -23.03 -31.04
C ASP A 339 14.04 -22.81 -30.54
N LYS A 340 13.75 -21.62 -30.03
CA LYS A 340 12.45 -21.26 -29.44
C LYS A 340 12.01 -19.87 -29.87
N HIS A 341 10.72 -19.76 -30.21
CA HIS A 341 10.03 -18.52 -30.58
C HIS A 341 8.73 -18.41 -29.79
N ILE A 342 8.83 -18.17 -28.48
CA ILE A 342 7.71 -18.22 -27.55
C ILE A 342 7.23 -16.80 -27.27
N LYS A 343 5.99 -16.51 -27.66
CA LYS A 343 5.31 -15.24 -27.36
C LYS A 343 4.42 -15.42 -26.13
N ALA A 344 4.55 -14.51 -25.17
CA ALA A 344 3.82 -14.56 -23.90
C ALA A 344 2.98 -13.29 -23.71
N ILE A 345 2.01 -13.36 -22.79
CA ILE A 345 1.45 -12.14 -22.20
C ILE A 345 2.29 -11.79 -20.96
N GLY A 346 2.94 -10.63 -21.00
CA GLY A 346 3.75 -10.11 -19.90
C GLY A 346 2.93 -9.25 -18.95
N TYR A 347 3.14 -9.41 -17.65
CA TYR A 347 2.58 -8.60 -16.59
C TYR A 347 3.71 -7.95 -15.79
N ILE A 348 3.60 -6.65 -15.56
CA ILE A 348 4.53 -5.91 -14.72
C ILE A 348 3.72 -5.29 -13.59
N LEU A 349 4.08 -5.61 -12.35
CA LEU A 349 3.49 -5.07 -11.12
C LEU A 349 4.60 -4.56 -10.19
N VAL A 350 4.26 -3.63 -9.31
CA VAL A 350 5.21 -3.01 -8.37
C VAL A 350 4.69 -3.02 -6.94
N HIS A 351 5.61 -3.05 -5.97
CA HIS A 351 5.33 -3.09 -4.53
C HIS A 351 6.26 -2.19 -3.70
#